data_AF-A0A5J4SH30-F1
#
_entry.id   AF-A0A5J4SH30-F1
#
_cell.length_a   1.000
_cell.length_b   1.000
_cell.length_c   1.000
_cell.angle_alpha   90.00
_cell.angle_beta   90.00
_cell.angle_gamma   90.00
#
_symmetry.space_group_name_H-M   'P 1'
#
loop_
_entity.id
_entity.type
_entity.pdbx_description
1 polymer ?
#
loop_
_entity_poly.entity_id
_entity_poly.type
_entity_poly.pdbx_seq_one_letter_code
_entity_poly.pdbx_strand_id
1 'polypeptide(L)'
;ELAIAILAVLGARGKSRRKRSRALTSGWALIQIILNSDETLSRQGSEALHRLIVTDEQVRNAMLSQRFVDLVFETLTDQEYIKKQYTTSSTPSYSAFQDEDEPNFVKVGLLSIVQKLAEEIENPTELGILIPILEEIKKNGEKELGKKAKTILGCLQQEGITVPS
;
A
#
# COMPACT_ATOMS: atom_id res chain seq x y z
N GLU A 1 11.92 -1.70 17.14
CA GLU A 1 13.36 -1.47 16.92
C GLU A 1 13.73 -1.27 15.45
N LEU A 2 13.19 -2.07 14.52
CA LEU A 2 13.42 -1.95 13.06
C LEU A 2 13.23 -0.53 12.48
N ALA A 3 12.10 0.14 12.75
CA ALA A 3 11.84 1.50 12.27
C ALA A 3 12.89 2.52 12.76
N ILE A 4 13.26 2.42 14.03
CA ILE A 4 14.25 3.29 14.67
C ILE A 4 15.63 3.02 14.06
N ALA A 5 15.98 1.75 13.84
CA ALA A 5 17.24 1.37 13.19
C ALA A 5 17.32 1.92 11.76
N ILE A 6 16.27 1.79 10.95
CA ILE A 6 16.21 2.35 9.59
C ILE A 6 16.32 3.88 9.63
N LEU A 7 15.59 4.54 10.53
CA LEU A 7 15.67 6.00 10.71
C LEU A 7 17.05 6.47 11.20
N ALA A 8 17.73 5.68 12.04
CA ALA A 8 19.05 5.97 12.58
C ALA A 8 20.14 5.79 11.51
N VAL A 9 20.11 4.69 10.75
CA VAL A 9 21.01 4.45 9.61
C VAL A 9 20.86 5.56 8.56
N LEU A 10 19.62 5.98 8.27
CA LEU A 10 19.33 7.08 7.33
C LEU A 10 19.55 8.48 7.96
N GLY A 11 19.66 8.58 9.28
CA GLY A 11 19.76 9.82 10.03
C GLY A 11 21.17 10.36 10.23
N ALA A 12 22.20 9.55 9.98
CA ALA A 12 23.60 9.91 10.21
C ALA A 12 24.17 10.98 9.24
N ARG A 13 23.39 11.46 8.25
CA ARG A 13 23.86 12.48 7.28
C ARG A 13 22.87 13.66 7.26
N GLY A 14 23.35 14.83 7.71
CA GLY A 14 22.65 15.93 8.41
C GLY A 14 21.63 16.93 7.79
N LYS A 15 21.90 18.23 7.99
CA LYS A 15 20.95 19.24 8.50
C LYS A 15 19.85 19.71 7.52
N SER A 16 18.62 19.78 8.07
CA SER A 16 17.38 20.49 7.67
C SER A 16 16.73 20.24 6.30
N ARG A 17 17.45 20.23 5.17
CA ARG A 17 16.84 19.98 3.82
C ARG A 17 16.47 18.50 3.57
N ARG A 18 16.73 17.62 4.55
CA ARG A 18 16.74 16.15 4.40
C ARG A 18 15.55 15.44 5.02
N LYS A 19 14.63 16.13 5.72
CA LYS A 19 13.53 15.44 6.43
C LYS A 19 12.58 14.71 5.48
N ARG A 20 12.07 15.39 4.45
CA ARG A 20 11.22 14.78 3.42
C ARG A 20 11.93 13.65 2.66
N SER A 21 13.18 13.87 2.27
CA SER A 21 14.00 12.84 1.59
C SER A 21 14.22 11.62 2.47
N ARG A 22 14.49 11.80 3.77
CA ARG A 22 14.65 10.70 4.73
C ARG A 22 13.35 9.95 4.94
N ALA A 23 12.24 10.65 5.14
CA ALA A 23 10.92 10.06 5.34
C ALA A 23 10.50 9.21 4.12
N LEU A 24 10.74 9.71 2.91
CA LEU A 24 10.58 8.95 1.68
C LEU A 24 11.45 7.71 1.70
N THR A 25 12.76 7.83 1.92
CA THR A 25 13.67 6.67 1.93
C THR A 25 13.32 5.64 2.99
N SER A 26 12.95 6.06 4.21
CA SER A 26 12.60 5.16 5.30
C SER A 26 11.24 4.47 5.06
N GLY A 27 10.26 5.21 4.56
CA GLY A 27 8.96 4.66 4.18
C GLY A 27 9.13 3.60 3.09
N TRP A 28 9.85 3.95 2.01
CA TRP A 28 10.14 3.03 0.91
C TRP A 28 10.94 1.79 1.34
N ALA A 29 11.91 1.93 2.25
CA ALA A 29 12.63 0.78 2.79
C ALA A 29 11.69 -0.20 3.51
N LEU A 30 10.73 0.30 4.28
CA LEU A 30 9.72 -0.53 4.94
C LEU A 30 8.75 -1.15 3.95
N ILE A 31 8.36 -0.44 2.89
CA ILE A 31 7.57 -1.03 1.79
C ILE A 31 8.30 -2.23 1.17
N GLN A 32 9.60 -2.11 0.89
CA GLN A 32 10.36 -3.24 0.33
C GLN A 32 10.44 -4.44 1.30
N ILE A 33 10.42 -4.19 2.61
CA ILE A 33 10.33 -5.26 3.61
C ILE A 33 8.93 -5.88 3.64
N ILE A 34 7.87 -5.09 3.46
CA ILE A 34 6.48 -5.57 3.36
C ILE A 34 6.30 -6.49 2.14
N LEU A 35 6.91 -6.12 1.01
CA LEU A 35 6.89 -6.91 -0.23
C LEU A 35 7.83 -8.12 -0.20
N ASN A 36 8.44 -8.44 0.94
CA ASN A 36 9.26 -9.63 1.06
C ASN A 36 8.38 -10.88 1.22
N SER A 37 8.77 -11.99 0.60
CA SER A 37 8.08 -13.27 0.72
C SER A 37 8.15 -13.91 2.11
N ASP A 38 8.95 -13.36 3.03
CA ASP A 38 8.94 -13.74 4.45
C ASP A 38 7.77 -13.05 5.19
N GLU A 39 6.79 -13.84 5.62
CA GLU A 39 5.61 -13.36 6.33
C GLU A 39 5.95 -12.58 7.61
N THR A 40 6.97 -13.02 8.35
CA THR A 40 7.35 -12.39 9.62
C THR A 40 7.95 -11.02 9.37
N LEU A 41 8.86 -10.91 8.38
CA LEU A 41 9.43 -9.63 7.97
C LEU A 41 8.37 -8.70 7.40
N SER A 42 7.46 -9.23 6.56
CA SER A 42 6.37 -8.45 5.99
C SER A 42 5.47 -7.84 7.07
N ARG A 43 5.10 -8.66 8.07
CA ARG A 43 4.32 -8.21 9.24
C ARG A 43 5.09 -7.18 10.08
N GLN A 44 6.37 -7.42 10.37
CA GLN A 44 7.19 -6.46 11.11
C GLN A 44 7.35 -5.13 10.36
N GLY A 45 7.50 -5.18 9.04
CA GLY A 45 7.58 -4.01 8.15
C GLY A 45 6.30 -3.18 8.20
N SER A 46 5.13 -3.83 8.11
CA SER A 46 3.84 -3.16 8.18
C SER A 46 3.59 -2.52 9.55
N GLU A 47 3.86 -3.22 10.65
CA GLU A 47 3.74 -2.63 12.00
C GLU A 47 4.72 -1.47 12.23
N ALA A 48 5.94 -1.58 11.69
CA ALA A 48 6.94 -0.51 11.76
C ALA A 48 6.46 0.74 11.02
N LEU A 49 5.94 0.58 9.80
CA LEU A 49 5.44 1.70 9.01
C LEU A 49 4.18 2.31 9.61
N HIS A 50 3.28 1.50 10.18
CA HIS A 50 2.10 1.97 10.92
C HIS A 50 2.49 2.94 12.05
N ARG A 51 3.49 2.59 12.85
CA ARG A 51 4.02 3.46 13.91
C ARG A 51 4.60 4.77 13.34
N LEU A 52 5.25 4.73 12.18
CA LEU A 52 5.80 5.94 11.56
C LEU A 52 4.73 6.85 10.96
N ILE A 53 3.65 6.31 10.39
CA ILE A 53 2.55 7.12 9.85
C ILE A 53 1.89 7.96 10.95
N VAL A 54 1.71 7.37 12.14
CA VAL A 54 1.16 8.08 13.31
C VAL A 54 2.12 9.14 13.83
N THR A 55 3.42 8.84 13.85
CA THR A 55 4.41 9.68 14.56
C THR A 55 5.12 10.72 13.69
N ASP A 56 5.19 10.53 12.37
CA ASP A 56 5.93 11.39 11.44
C ASP A 56 5.06 11.80 10.25
N GLU A 57 4.63 13.07 10.24
CA GLU A 57 3.86 13.67 9.15
C GLU A 57 4.59 13.59 7.79
N GLN A 58 5.92 13.67 7.76
CA GLN A 58 6.66 13.56 6.50
C GLN A 58 6.60 12.13 5.93
N VAL A 59 6.57 11.11 6.80
CA VAL A 59 6.39 9.71 6.37
C VAL A 59 4.95 9.52 5.90
N ARG A 60 3.98 10.06 6.63
CA ARG A 60 2.56 10.03 6.24
C ARG A 60 2.36 10.65 4.86
N ASN A 61 2.87 11.86 4.62
CA ASN A 61 2.80 12.52 3.32
C ASN A 61 3.57 11.77 2.21
N ALA A 62 4.68 11.11 2.55
CA ALA A 62 5.39 10.25 1.61
C ALA A 62 4.56 9.05 1.17
N MET A 63 3.77 8.47 2.08
CA MET A 63 2.87 7.35 1.80
C MET A 63 1.52 7.77 1.20
N LEU A 64 1.31 9.06 0.92
CA LEU A 64 0.26 9.54 0.00
C LEU A 64 0.79 9.83 -1.41
N SER A 65 2.09 9.60 -1.65
CA SER A 65 2.63 9.83 -2.99
C SER A 65 1.94 8.91 -4.01
N GLN A 66 1.67 9.44 -5.20
CA GLN A 66 1.11 8.69 -6.32
C GLN A 66 1.84 7.35 -6.52
N ARG A 67 3.17 7.36 -6.42
CA ARG A 67 4.00 6.14 -6.54
C ARG A 67 3.65 5.05 -5.52
N PHE A 68 3.32 5.41 -4.27
CA PHE A 68 2.90 4.40 -3.28
C PHE A 68 1.50 3.87 -3.61
N VAL A 69 0.58 4.76 -4.01
CA VAL A 69 -0.79 4.37 -4.32
C VAL A 69 -0.84 3.47 -5.57
N ASP A 70 -0.08 3.82 -6.60
CA ASP A 70 0.08 3.00 -7.82
C ASP A 70 0.64 1.62 -7.49
N LEU A 71 1.67 1.55 -6.63
CA LEU A 71 2.22 0.27 -6.16
C LEU A 71 1.15 -0.58 -5.47
N VAL A 72 0.36 0.00 -4.56
CA VAL A 72 -0.71 -0.72 -3.88
C VAL A 72 -1.75 -1.21 -4.88
N PHE A 73 -2.14 -0.35 -5.83
CA PHE A 73 -3.06 -0.73 -6.90
C PHE A 73 -2.53 -1.92 -7.70
N GLU A 74 -1.28 -1.86 -8.15
CA GLU A 74 -0.62 -2.93 -8.90
C GLU A 74 -0.52 -4.24 -8.11
N THR A 75 -0.12 -4.18 -6.83
CA THR A 75 0.01 -5.38 -5.97
C THR A 75 -1.34 -6.02 -5.65
N LEU A 76 -2.40 -5.22 -5.53
CA LEU A 76 -3.75 -5.72 -5.27
C LEU A 76 -4.48 -6.18 -6.52
N THR A 77 -4.03 -5.75 -7.70
CA THR A 77 -4.62 -6.16 -8.98
C THR A 77 -4.09 -7.54 -9.34
N ASP A 78 -4.90 -8.56 -9.09
CA ASP A 78 -4.62 -9.91 -9.61
C ASP A 78 -4.51 -9.85 -11.14
N GLN A 79 -3.55 -10.57 -11.73
CA GLN A 79 -3.39 -10.67 -13.19
C GLN A 79 -4.68 -11.18 -13.89
N GLU A 80 -5.53 -11.90 -13.15
CA GLU A 80 -6.82 -12.37 -13.64
C GLU A 80 -7.84 -11.22 -13.87
N TYR A 81 -7.75 -10.13 -13.10
CA TYR A 81 -8.54 -8.90 -13.28
C TYR A 81 -8.15 -8.18 -14.57
N ILE A 82 -6.84 -8.11 -14.86
CA ILE A 82 -6.31 -7.56 -16.13
C ILE A 82 -6.77 -8.42 -17.31
N LYS A 83 -6.70 -9.76 -17.21
CA LYS A 83 -7.19 -10.64 -18.27
C LYS A 83 -8.69 -10.45 -18.56
N LYS A 84 -9.54 -10.25 -17.54
CA LYS A 84 -10.99 -10.01 -17.72
C LYS A 84 -11.31 -8.65 -18.38
N GLN A 85 -10.43 -7.65 -18.26
CA GLN A 85 -10.62 -6.35 -18.91
C GLN A 85 -10.06 -6.27 -20.34
N TYR A 86 -9.12 -7.14 -20.72
CA TYR A 86 -8.43 -7.08 -22.02
C TYR A 86 -8.66 -8.28 -22.95
N THR A 87 -9.69 -9.12 -22.76
CA THR A 87 -10.12 -10.09 -23.80
C THR A 87 -10.79 -9.39 -24.98
N THR A 88 -10.06 -8.54 -25.69
CA THR A 88 -10.31 -8.11 -27.07
C THR A 88 -9.01 -7.61 -27.69
N SER A 89 -7.88 -8.33 -27.57
CA SER A 89 -6.79 -8.32 -28.57
C SER A 89 -5.69 -9.31 -28.22
N SER A 90 -5.44 -10.24 -29.14
CA SER A 90 -4.40 -11.26 -29.07
C SER A 90 -3.02 -10.65 -29.34
N THR A 91 -2.14 -10.64 -28.34
CA THR A 91 -0.68 -10.61 -28.58
C THR A 91 0.03 -11.42 -27.48
N PRO A 92 0.86 -12.42 -27.83
CA PRO A 92 1.65 -13.14 -26.83
C PRO A 92 3.00 -12.46 -26.65
N SER A 93 3.33 -12.04 -25.42
CA SER A 93 4.70 -11.61 -25.09
C SER A 93 5.16 -12.20 -23.76
N TYR A 94 6.15 -13.08 -23.87
CA TYR A 94 7.25 -13.38 -22.94
C TYR A 94 7.10 -12.97 -21.46
N SER A 95 6.89 -13.95 -20.59
CA SER A 95 7.80 -14.20 -19.47
C SER A 95 7.52 -15.56 -18.82
N ALA A 96 8.51 -16.44 -18.87
CA ALA A 96 8.54 -17.73 -18.19
C ALA A 96 8.86 -17.57 -16.68
N PHE A 97 8.05 -16.77 -15.98
CA PHE A 97 7.97 -16.79 -14.52
C PHE A 97 6.52 -17.14 -14.19
N GLN A 98 6.34 -18.24 -13.48
CA GLN A 98 5.03 -18.73 -13.08
C GLN A 98 4.27 -17.65 -12.32
N ASP A 99 2.98 -17.60 -12.63
CA ASP A 99 1.90 -16.93 -11.94
C ASP A 99 1.94 -17.20 -10.42
N GLU A 100 2.71 -16.43 -9.65
CA GLU A 100 2.56 -16.40 -8.20
C GLU A 100 1.91 -15.07 -7.86
N ASP A 101 0.59 -15.09 -7.68
CA ASP A 101 -0.14 -13.98 -7.07
C ASP A 101 0.57 -13.58 -5.77
N GLU A 102 0.71 -12.27 -5.54
CA GLU A 102 1.37 -11.78 -4.34
C GLU A 102 0.72 -12.41 -3.09
N PRO A 103 1.50 -12.94 -2.12
CA PRO A 103 0.94 -13.63 -0.97
C PRO A 103 -0.06 -12.76 -0.20
N ASN A 104 -1.14 -13.37 0.28
CA ASN A 104 -2.21 -12.63 0.95
C ASN A 104 -1.71 -11.84 2.17
N PHE A 105 -0.69 -12.31 2.88
CA PHE A 105 -0.12 -11.56 4.00
C PHE A 105 0.51 -10.22 3.57
N VAL A 106 1.09 -10.14 2.36
CA VAL A 106 1.63 -8.89 1.79
C VAL A 106 0.48 -7.96 1.44
N LYS A 107 -0.55 -8.47 0.73
CA LYS A 107 -1.76 -7.71 0.39
C LYS A 107 -2.47 -7.16 1.64
N VAL A 108 -2.61 -7.99 2.67
CA VAL A 108 -3.14 -7.61 4.00
C VAL A 108 -2.26 -6.53 4.65
N GLY A 109 -0.93 -6.69 4.58
CA GLY A 109 0.04 -5.72 5.07
C GLY A 109 -0.13 -4.35 4.40
N LEU A 110 -0.19 -4.30 3.07
CA LEU A 110 -0.41 -3.06 2.33
C LEU A 110 -1.77 -2.42 2.63
N LEU A 111 -2.86 -3.20 2.64
CA LEU A 111 -4.18 -2.69 3.02
C LEU A 111 -4.20 -2.14 4.45
N SER A 112 -3.42 -2.72 5.37
CA SER A 112 -3.31 -2.16 6.73
C SER A 112 -2.66 -0.78 6.76
N ILE A 113 -1.71 -0.52 5.86
CA ILE A 113 -1.07 0.79 5.69
C ILE A 113 -2.06 1.78 5.09
N VAL A 114 -2.77 1.40 4.04
CA VAL A 114 -3.81 2.25 3.41
C VAL A 114 -4.90 2.60 4.41
N GLN A 115 -5.39 1.62 5.16
CA GLN A 115 -6.37 1.86 6.23
C GLN A 115 -5.83 2.88 7.22
N LYS A 116 -4.57 2.76 7.64
CA LYS A 116 -4.01 3.71 8.58
C LYS A 116 -3.90 5.12 8.03
N LEU A 117 -3.54 5.27 6.76
CA LEU A 117 -3.51 6.57 6.11
C LEU A 117 -4.91 7.19 6.05
N ALA A 118 -5.94 6.40 5.75
CA ALA A 118 -7.32 6.86 5.71
C ALA A 118 -7.87 7.26 7.09
N GLU A 119 -7.36 6.66 8.18
CA GLU A 119 -7.73 7.02 9.55
C GLU A 119 -7.05 8.30 10.06
N GLU A 120 -5.83 8.59 9.58
CA GLU A 120 -4.96 9.64 10.14
C GLU A 120 -4.98 10.95 9.34
N ILE A 121 -5.64 10.97 8.18
CA ILE A 121 -5.59 12.09 7.23
C ILE A 121 -7.00 12.54 6.88
N GLU A 122 -7.26 13.83 7.02
CA GLU A 122 -8.49 14.46 6.54
C GLU A 122 -8.47 14.50 5.01
N ASN A 123 -9.57 14.07 4.38
CA ASN A 123 -9.77 14.06 2.93
C ASN A 123 -8.61 13.41 2.11
N PRO A 124 -8.34 12.10 2.27
CA PRO A 124 -7.25 11.39 1.60
C PRO A 124 -7.58 11.06 0.13
N THR A 125 -7.79 12.09 -0.70
CA THR A 125 -8.26 11.95 -2.10
C THR A 125 -7.41 11.03 -2.97
N GLU A 126 -6.10 10.97 -2.71
CA GLU A 126 -5.16 10.12 -3.43
C GLU A 126 -5.52 8.63 -3.32
N LEU A 127 -6.15 8.21 -2.22
CA LEU A 127 -6.58 6.82 -2.02
C LEU A 127 -7.83 6.46 -2.84
N GLY A 128 -8.53 7.45 -3.42
CA GLY A 128 -9.75 7.23 -4.22
C GLY A 128 -9.54 6.34 -5.44
N ILE A 129 -8.34 6.32 -6.02
CA ILE A 129 -7.98 5.41 -7.13
C ILE A 129 -8.06 3.92 -6.74
N LEU A 130 -7.97 3.61 -5.44
CA LEU A 130 -8.07 2.24 -4.95
C LEU A 130 -9.51 1.75 -4.84
N ILE A 131 -10.51 2.62 -4.93
CA ILE A 131 -11.92 2.23 -4.72
C ILE A 131 -12.36 1.06 -5.62
N PRO A 132 -12.08 1.05 -6.94
CA PRO A 132 -12.50 -0.05 -7.81
C PRO A 132 -11.96 -1.42 -7.37
N ILE A 133 -10.67 -1.47 -7.00
CA ILE A 133 -10.05 -2.73 -6.56
C ILE A 133 -10.47 -3.13 -5.15
N LEU A 134 -10.73 -2.17 -4.26
CA LEU A 134 -11.27 -2.43 -2.91
C LEU A 134 -12.70 -3.00 -2.97
N GLU A 135 -13.54 -2.53 -3.89
CA GLU A 135 -14.89 -3.11 -4.08
C GLU A 135 -14.84 -4.54 -4.62
N GLU A 136 -13.89 -4.84 -5.53
CA GLU A 136 -13.67 -6.19 -6.02
C GLU A 136 -13.18 -7.13 -4.89
N ILE A 137 -12.19 -6.70 -4.11
CA ILE A 137 -11.68 -7.47 -2.95
C ILE A 137 -12.77 -7.67 -1.90
N LYS A 138 -13.62 -6.68 -1.65
CA LYS A 138 -14.77 -6.80 -0.74
C LYS A 138 -15.77 -7.86 -1.20
N LYS A 139 -15.94 -8.04 -2.51
CA LYS A 139 -16.89 -8.99 -3.09
C LYS A 139 -16.32 -10.41 -3.23
N ASN A 140 -15.07 -10.51 -3.68
CA ASN A 140 -14.48 -11.76 -4.15
C ASN A 140 -13.23 -12.18 -3.36
N GLY A 141 -12.63 -11.28 -2.59
CA GLY A 141 -11.39 -11.52 -1.86
C GLY A 141 -11.57 -12.39 -0.61
N GLU A 142 -10.44 -12.90 -0.09
CA GLU A 142 -10.42 -13.68 1.14
C GLU A 142 -10.94 -12.91 2.36
N LYS A 143 -11.37 -13.64 3.38
CA LYS A 143 -12.08 -13.10 4.55
C LYS A 143 -11.37 -11.91 5.22
N GLU A 144 -10.05 -11.93 5.34
CA GLU A 144 -9.31 -10.83 5.96
C GLU A 144 -9.17 -9.63 5.01
N LEU A 145 -8.80 -9.87 3.75
CA LEU A 145 -8.70 -8.85 2.71
C LEU A 145 -10.03 -8.12 2.52
N GLY A 146 -11.14 -8.86 2.39
CA GLY A 146 -12.48 -8.29 2.23
C GLY A 146 -12.93 -7.46 3.43
N LYS A 147 -12.56 -7.85 4.67
CA LYS A 147 -12.81 -7.04 5.87
C LYS A 147 -12.05 -5.73 5.83
N LYS A 148 -10.75 -5.75 5.51
CA LYS A 148 -9.93 -4.54 5.41
C LYS A 148 -10.44 -3.62 4.31
N ALA A 149 -10.74 -4.17 3.14
CA ALA A 149 -11.29 -3.40 2.02
C ALA A 149 -12.61 -2.71 2.41
N LYS A 150 -13.52 -3.42 3.08
CA LYS A 150 -14.76 -2.83 3.60
C LYS A 150 -14.51 -1.69 4.59
N THR A 151 -13.55 -1.84 5.50
CA THR A 151 -13.19 -0.78 6.45
C THR A 151 -12.66 0.46 5.72
N ILE A 152 -11.72 0.28 4.79
CA ILE A 152 -11.12 1.38 4.02
C ILE A 152 -12.19 2.13 3.22
N LEU A 153 -13.07 1.40 2.52
CA LEU A 153 -14.18 2.01 1.78
C LEU A 153 -15.09 2.83 2.69
N GLY A 154 -15.35 2.35 3.92
CA GLY A 154 -16.11 3.09 4.92
C GLY A 154 -15.43 4.41 5.33
N CYS A 155 -14.11 4.39 5.54
CA CYS A 155 -13.33 5.61 5.84
C CYS A 155 -13.39 6.60 4.67
N LEU A 156 -13.14 6.15 3.44
CA LEU A 156 -13.17 7.02 2.26
C LEU A 156 -14.57 7.63 2.03
N GLN A 157 -15.62 6.84 2.23
CA GLN A 157 -17.00 7.33 2.11
C GLN A 157 -17.35 8.39 3.16
N GLN A 158 -16.85 8.26 4.39
CA GLN A 158 -17.05 9.27 5.45
C GLN A 158 -16.41 10.62 5.08
N GLU A 159 -15.30 10.58 4.35
CA GLU A 159 -14.60 11.75 3.81
C GLU A 159 -15.22 12.27 2.49
N GLY A 160 -16.31 11.67 2.01
CA GLY A 160 -16.97 12.05 0.76
C GLY A 160 -16.26 11.59 -0.51
N ILE A 161 -15.28 10.70 -0.40
CA ILE A 161 -14.54 10.14 -1.53
C ILE A 161 -15.26 8.87 -1.99
N THR A 162 -16.00 8.98 -3.10
CA THR A 162 -16.75 7.87 -3.69
C THR A 162 -16.37 7.66 -5.16
N VAL A 163 -16.77 6.53 -5.76
CA VAL A 163 -16.65 6.33 -7.21
C VAL A 163 -17.39 7.48 -7.92
N PRO A 164 -16.83 8.07 -8.99
CA PRO A 164 -17.58 8.95 -9.87
C PRO A 164 -18.86 8.25 -10.32
N SER A 165 -20.01 8.90 -10.10
CA SER A 165 -21.32 8.39 -10.57
C SER A 165 -21.42 8.40 -12.08
#